data_AF-A0A1A7YEH3-F1
#
_entry.id   AF-A0A1A7YEH3-F1
#
_cell.length_a   1.000
_cell.length_b   1.000
_cell.length_c   1.000
_cell.angle_alpha   90.00
_cell.angle_beta   90.00
_cell.angle_gamma   90.00
#
_symmetry.space_group_name_H-M   'P 1'
#
loop_
_entity.id
_entity.type
_entity.pdbx_description
1 polymer ?
#
loop_
_entity_poly.entity_id
_entity_poly.type
_entity_poly.pdbx_seq_one_letter_code
_entity_poly.pdbx_strand_id
1 'polypeptide(L)'
;KEHFHRFLEAKGMMVLDVAEIHKSLEQCLMLNRPQQAVCRFHFRNIRFNILSQNKALTLRLKALVDEAVQKSKETDSESNQTDAVSPREYIFSLLSEIIGIDQSDLSEQSVLSALGMDSMQAMTLQNLIFQ
;
A
#
# COMPACT_ATOMS: atom_id res chain seq x y z
N LYS A 1 -18.80 -12.59 18.12
CA LYS A 1 -18.45 -12.59 16.67
C LYS A 1 -17.22 -11.72 16.40
N GLU A 2 -17.25 -10.43 16.76
CA GLU A 2 -16.13 -9.50 16.54
C GLU A 2 -14.81 -9.90 17.23
N HIS A 3 -14.85 -10.34 18.49
CA HIS A 3 -13.64 -10.79 19.19
C HIS A 3 -12.93 -11.94 18.48
N PHE A 4 -13.69 -12.84 17.86
CA PHE A 4 -13.14 -13.97 17.11
C PHE A 4 -12.54 -13.51 15.78
N HIS A 5 -13.19 -12.60 15.07
CA HIS A 5 -12.63 -12.01 13.84
C HIS A 5 -11.32 -11.29 14.12
N ARG A 6 -11.27 -10.42 15.15
CA ARG A 6 -10.04 -9.72 15.54
C ARG A 6 -8.93 -10.69 15.93
N PHE A 7 -9.27 -11.79 16.60
CA PHE A 7 -8.30 -12.83 16.92
C PHE A 7 -7.74 -13.50 15.65
N LEU A 8 -8.59 -13.86 14.69
CA LEU A 8 -8.15 -14.44 13.42
C LEU A 8 -7.31 -13.46 12.60
N GLU A 9 -7.69 -12.18 12.57
CA GLU A 9 -6.94 -11.11 11.91
C GLU A 9 -5.57 -10.90 12.56
N ALA A 10 -5.49 -10.93 13.88
CA ALA A 10 -4.21 -10.90 14.60
C ALA A 10 -3.33 -12.12 14.27
N LYS A 11 -3.95 -13.26 13.90
CA LYS A 11 -3.29 -14.45 13.36
C LYS A 11 -3.17 -14.45 11.83
N GLY A 12 -3.40 -13.30 11.18
CA GLY A 12 -3.13 -13.08 9.76
C GLY A 12 -4.15 -13.72 8.83
N MET A 13 -5.28 -14.18 9.36
CA MET A 13 -6.41 -14.70 8.59
C MET A 13 -7.49 -13.63 8.46
N MET A 14 -8.00 -13.44 7.24
CA MET A 14 -9.04 -12.46 6.96
C MET A 14 -10.37 -13.15 6.73
N VAL A 15 -11.46 -12.41 6.96
CA VAL A 15 -12.80 -12.84 6.58
C VAL A 15 -12.92 -12.79 5.05
N LEU A 16 -13.46 -13.86 4.47
CA LEU A 16 -13.81 -13.91 3.05
C LEU A 16 -15.14 -13.19 2.81
N ASP A 17 -15.21 -12.40 1.76
CA ASP A 17 -16.48 -11.84 1.30
C ASP A 17 -17.28 -12.88 0.49
N VAL A 18 -18.59 -12.68 0.36
CA VAL A 18 -19.51 -13.57 -0.37
C VAL A 18 -19.04 -13.80 -1.80
N ALA A 19 -18.57 -12.75 -2.48
CA ALA A 19 -18.00 -12.87 -3.83
C ALA A 19 -16.74 -13.76 -3.87
N GLU A 20 -15.87 -13.64 -2.86
CA GLU A 20 -14.67 -14.46 -2.75
C GLU A 20 -15.02 -15.92 -2.45
N ILE A 21 -16.05 -16.17 -1.65
CA ILE A 21 -16.57 -17.52 -1.38
C ILE A 21 -17.06 -18.15 -2.68
N HIS A 22 -17.85 -17.45 -3.48
CA HIS A 22 -18.33 -17.97 -4.76
C HIS A 22 -17.20 -18.32 -5.72
N LYS A 23 -16.23 -17.42 -5.89
CA LYS A 23 -15.04 -17.66 -6.73
C LYS A 23 -14.23 -18.86 -6.23
N SER A 24 -14.08 -18.99 -4.92
CA SER A 24 -13.34 -20.11 -4.33
C SER A 24 -14.07 -21.43 -4.52
N LEU A 25 -15.40 -21.44 -4.39
CA LEU A 25 -16.21 -22.63 -4.64
C LEU A 25 -16.12 -23.06 -6.10
N GLU A 26 -16.21 -22.12 -7.03
CA GLU A 26 -16.02 -22.37 -8.47
C GLU A 26 -14.66 -23.03 -8.73
N GLN A 27 -13.58 -22.50 -8.15
CA GLN A 27 -12.25 -23.10 -8.26
C GLN A 27 -12.19 -24.51 -7.66
N CYS A 28 -12.79 -24.74 -6.50
CA CYS A 28 -12.85 -26.08 -5.88
C CYS A 28 -13.59 -27.09 -6.77
N LEU A 29 -14.66 -26.67 -7.44
CA LEU A 29 -15.41 -27.50 -8.39
C LEU A 29 -14.57 -27.82 -9.63
N MET A 30 -13.91 -26.82 -10.20
CA MET A 30 -13.03 -27.00 -11.37
C MET A 30 -11.84 -27.93 -11.07
N LEU A 31 -11.31 -27.87 -9.85
CA LEU A 31 -10.22 -28.74 -9.39
C LEU A 31 -10.72 -30.11 -8.89
N ASN A 32 -12.04 -30.34 -8.84
CA ASN A 32 -12.69 -31.52 -8.28
C ASN A 32 -12.19 -31.87 -6.86
N ARG A 33 -12.05 -30.84 -6.01
CA ARG A 33 -11.58 -30.99 -4.62
C ARG A 33 -12.60 -30.39 -3.65
N PRO A 34 -13.76 -31.04 -3.46
CA PRO A 34 -14.85 -30.50 -2.66
C PRO A 34 -14.56 -30.43 -1.14
N GLN A 35 -13.52 -31.11 -0.65
CA GLN A 35 -13.16 -31.15 0.78
C GLN A 35 -12.11 -30.12 1.19
N GLN A 36 -11.71 -29.20 0.29
CA GLN A 36 -10.68 -28.21 0.60
C GLN A 36 -11.24 -27.07 1.45
N ALA A 37 -10.52 -26.73 2.51
CA ALA A 37 -10.73 -25.49 3.23
C ALA A 37 -10.11 -24.33 2.45
N VAL A 38 -10.88 -23.24 2.29
CA VAL A 38 -10.43 -22.00 1.66
C VAL A 38 -10.22 -20.96 2.76
N CYS A 39 -9.03 -20.36 2.78
CA CYS A 39 -8.66 -19.32 3.74
C CYS A 39 -8.08 -18.11 3.01
N ARG A 40 -8.43 -16.90 3.47
CA ARG A 40 -7.80 -15.66 3.04
C ARG A 40 -6.72 -15.24 4.03
N PHE A 41 -5.53 -14.93 3.52
CA PHE A 41 -4.38 -14.56 4.34
C PHE A 41 -3.96 -13.11 4.11
N HIS A 42 -3.65 -12.40 5.20
CA HIS A 42 -3.02 -11.09 5.17
C HIS A 42 -1.49 -11.24 5.19
N PHE A 43 -0.87 -11.50 4.04
CA PHE A 43 0.56 -11.82 3.94
C PHE A 43 1.50 -10.79 4.58
N ARG A 44 1.16 -9.49 4.50
CA ARG A 44 1.92 -8.42 5.17
C ARG A 44 1.92 -8.58 6.70
N ASN A 45 0.75 -8.79 7.31
CA ASN A 45 0.64 -9.02 8.76
C ASN A 45 1.36 -10.32 9.16
N ILE A 46 1.20 -11.39 8.38
CA ILE A 46 1.91 -12.65 8.60
C ILE A 46 3.43 -12.41 8.63
N ARG A 47 3.98 -11.71 7.64
CA ARG A 47 5.41 -11.41 7.54
C ARG A 47 5.95 -10.62 8.73
N PHE A 48 5.27 -9.55 9.13
CA PHE A 48 5.81 -8.61 10.12
C PHE A 48 5.46 -8.95 11.57
N ASN A 49 4.35 -9.64 11.82
CA ASN A 49 3.87 -9.92 13.18
C ASN A 49 4.01 -11.39 13.57
N ILE A 50 3.65 -12.33 12.69
CA ILE A 50 3.52 -13.75 13.07
C ILE A 50 4.82 -14.50 12.84
N LEU A 51 5.44 -14.32 11.66
CA LEU A 51 6.70 -14.95 11.33
C LEU A 51 7.88 -14.33 12.11
N SER A 52 7.75 -13.10 12.58
CA SER A 52 8.73 -12.50 13.49
C SER A 52 8.71 -13.18 14.87
N GLN A 53 7.56 -13.71 15.30
CA GLN A 53 7.36 -14.30 16.62
C GLN A 53 7.47 -15.85 16.65
N ASN A 54 7.35 -16.53 15.49
CA ASN A 54 7.33 -18.00 15.44
C ASN A 54 8.26 -18.57 14.36
N LYS A 55 9.48 -18.97 14.77
CA LYS A 55 10.52 -19.52 13.87
C LYS A 55 10.07 -20.75 13.07
N ALA A 56 9.23 -21.61 13.63
CA ALA A 56 8.77 -22.82 12.95
C ALA A 56 7.81 -22.49 11.80
N LEU A 57 6.89 -21.54 12.03
CA LEU A 57 6.00 -21.05 10.97
C LEU A 57 6.77 -20.26 9.92
N THR A 58 7.82 -19.54 10.30
CA THR A 58 8.68 -18.80 9.37
C THR A 58 9.29 -19.72 8.35
N LEU A 59 9.91 -20.82 8.78
CA LEU A 59 10.54 -21.75 7.84
C LEU A 59 9.52 -22.33 6.84
N ARG A 60 8.33 -22.68 7.32
CA ARG A 60 7.30 -23.38 6.52
C ARG A 60 6.57 -22.45 5.54
N LEU A 61 6.38 -21.19 5.90
CA LEU A 61 5.55 -20.26 5.13
C LEU A 61 6.37 -19.18 4.40
N LYS A 62 7.68 -19.05 4.67
CA LYS A 62 8.52 -17.99 4.08
C LYS A 62 8.42 -17.92 2.57
N ALA A 63 8.61 -19.05 1.86
CA ALA A 63 8.56 -19.07 0.40
C ALA A 63 7.21 -18.58 -0.15
N LEU A 64 6.11 -19.06 0.43
CA LEU A 64 4.75 -18.67 0.06
C LEU A 64 4.49 -17.17 0.33
N VAL A 65 4.91 -16.67 1.49
CA VAL A 65 4.70 -15.27 1.88
C VAL A 65 5.56 -14.33 1.03
N ASP A 66 6.81 -14.69 0.76
CA ASP A 66 7.71 -13.88 -0.07
C ASP A 66 7.20 -13.82 -1.52
N GLU A 67 6.76 -14.95 -2.09
CA GLU A 67 6.16 -14.99 -3.43
C GLU A 67 4.87 -14.16 -3.51
N ALA A 68 3.97 -14.28 -2.52
CA ALA A 68 2.72 -13.53 -2.49
C ALA A 68 2.95 -12.02 -2.35
N VAL A 69 3.93 -11.60 -1.53
CA VAL A 69 4.29 -10.18 -1.38
C VAL A 69 4.97 -9.63 -2.64
N GLN A 70 5.75 -10.45 -3.34
CA GLN A 70 6.34 -10.05 -4.60
C GLN A 70 5.27 -9.87 -5.69
N LYS A 71 4.37 -10.84 -5.83
CA LYS A 71 3.23 -10.77 -6.76
C LYS A 71 2.31 -9.58 -6.47
N SER A 72 2.05 -9.26 -5.20
CA SER A 72 1.22 -8.09 -4.86
C SER A 72 1.90 -6.79 -5.26
N LYS A 73 3.22 -6.68 -5.13
CA LYS A 73 3.97 -5.51 -5.62
C LYS A 73 3.92 -5.38 -7.14
N GLU A 74 3.94 -6.49 -7.86
CA GLU A 74 3.77 -6.55 -9.32
C GLU A 74 2.35 -6.12 -9.72
N THR A 75 1.32 -6.49 -8.95
CA THR A 75 -0.07 -6.05 -9.21
C THR A 75 -0.27 -4.56 -8.89
N ASP A 76 0.37 -4.05 -7.83
CA ASP A 76 0.33 -2.62 -7.49
C ASP A 76 1.09 -1.76 -8.50
N SER A 77 2.10 -2.32 -9.19
CA SER A 77 2.84 -1.63 -10.24
C SER A 77 2.11 -1.62 -11.60
N GLU A 78 1.16 -2.52 -11.83
CA GLU A 78 0.27 -2.46 -13.00
C GLU A 78 -0.84 -1.40 -12.86
N SER A 79 -1.18 -0.95 -11.65
CA SER A 79 -2.25 0.04 -11.42
C SER A 79 -1.80 1.50 -11.35
N ASN A 80 -0.48 1.76 -11.38
CA ASN A 80 0.08 3.11 -11.22
C ASN A 80 1.05 3.47 -12.36
N GLN A 81 0.64 3.24 -13.62
CA GLN A 81 1.17 4.03 -14.74
C GLN A 81 0.51 5.43 -14.74
N THR A 82 0.60 6.15 -13.63
CA THR A 82 0.70 7.60 -13.71
C THR A 82 2.16 7.87 -14.04
N ASP A 83 2.43 8.50 -15.17
CA ASP A 83 3.78 8.92 -15.56
C ASP A 83 4.52 9.41 -14.33
N ALA A 84 5.66 8.77 -14.03
CA ALA A 84 6.45 9.11 -12.86
C ALA A 84 6.99 10.53 -13.06
N VAL A 85 6.24 11.52 -12.58
CA VAL A 85 6.62 12.93 -12.60
C VAL A 85 7.93 13.04 -11.84
N SER A 86 8.92 13.72 -12.41
CA SER A 86 10.19 13.87 -11.73
C SER A 86 9.96 14.58 -10.39
N PRO A 87 10.68 14.22 -9.30
CA PRO A 87 10.52 14.89 -8.01
C PRO A 87 10.64 16.42 -8.11
N ARG A 88 11.42 16.89 -9.09
CA ARG A 88 11.55 18.29 -9.43
C ARG A 88 10.24 18.89 -9.96
N GLU A 89 9.65 18.31 -10.99
CA GLU A 89 8.38 18.79 -11.56
C GLU A 89 7.24 18.74 -10.55
N TYR A 90 7.22 17.71 -9.70
CA TYR A 90 6.25 17.60 -8.60
C TYR A 90 6.38 18.78 -7.62
N ILE A 91 7.60 19.07 -7.15
CA ILE A 91 7.84 20.18 -6.23
C ILE A 91 7.50 21.53 -6.87
N PHE A 92 7.86 21.73 -8.14
CA PHE A 92 7.55 22.99 -8.85
C PHE A 92 6.04 23.18 -9.06
N SER A 93 5.32 22.12 -9.42
CA SER A 93 3.86 22.15 -9.51
C SER A 93 3.21 22.46 -8.16
N LEU A 94 3.69 21.82 -7.10
CA LEU A 94 3.17 22.00 -5.74
C LEU A 94 3.42 23.42 -5.22
N LEU A 95 4.61 23.98 -5.47
CA LEU A 95 4.94 25.35 -5.10
C LEU A 95 4.10 26.37 -5.89
N SER A 96 3.90 26.13 -7.19
CA SER A 96 3.04 26.95 -8.05
C SER A 96 1.60 26.97 -7.54
N GLU A 97 1.07 25.82 -7.13
CA GLU A 97 -0.28 25.70 -6.56
C GLU A 97 -0.42 26.40 -5.21
N ILE A 98 0.55 26.24 -4.32
CA ILE A 98 0.49 26.79 -2.95
C ILE A 98 0.66 28.31 -2.95
N ILE A 99 1.61 28.83 -3.76
CA ILE A 99 1.96 30.26 -3.78
C ILE A 99 1.09 31.02 -4.79
N GLY A 100 0.52 30.33 -5.78
CA GLY A 100 -0.31 30.94 -6.84
C GLY A 100 0.52 31.67 -7.91
N ILE A 101 1.74 31.21 -8.18
CA ILE A 101 2.68 31.79 -9.16
C ILE A 101 2.89 30.80 -10.30
N ASP A 102 3.11 31.28 -11.52
CA ASP A 102 3.37 30.42 -12.67
C ASP A 102 4.69 29.66 -12.55
N GLN A 103 4.75 28.45 -13.11
CA GLN A 103 5.94 27.60 -13.03
C GLN A 103 7.15 28.21 -13.74
N SER A 104 6.95 29.09 -14.72
CA SER A 104 8.03 29.80 -15.42
C SER A 104 8.79 30.77 -14.53
N ASP A 105 8.15 31.27 -13.47
CA ASP A 105 8.70 32.28 -12.57
C ASP A 105 9.42 31.63 -11.37
N LEU A 106 9.33 30.30 -11.25
CA LEU A 106 10.05 29.50 -10.25
C LEU A 106 11.44 29.13 -10.78
N SER A 107 12.46 29.30 -9.94
CA SER A 107 13.82 28.84 -10.21
C SER A 107 14.37 28.11 -8.99
N GLU A 108 15.29 27.17 -9.18
CA GLU A 108 15.94 26.46 -8.07
C GLU A 108 16.73 27.40 -7.13
N GLN A 109 17.08 28.59 -7.61
CA GLN A 109 17.81 29.60 -6.85
C GLN A 109 16.88 30.62 -6.17
N SER A 110 15.56 30.52 -6.40
CA SER A 110 14.59 31.47 -5.87
C SER A 110 14.39 31.25 -4.38
N VAL A 111 14.51 32.31 -3.59
CA VAL A 111 14.24 32.26 -2.16
C VAL A 111 12.72 32.28 -1.94
N LEU A 112 12.18 31.25 -1.26
CA LEU A 112 10.73 31.10 -1.07
C LEU A 112 10.08 32.31 -0.35
N SER A 113 10.80 32.97 0.55
CA SER A 113 10.31 34.20 1.20
C SER A 113 10.21 35.39 0.23
N ALA A 114 11.05 35.45 -0.79
CA ALA A 114 10.99 36.48 -1.83
C ALA A 114 9.82 36.23 -2.81
N LEU A 115 9.35 34.99 -2.91
CA LEU A 115 8.15 34.60 -3.65
C LEU A 115 6.85 34.87 -2.86
N GLY A 116 6.95 35.47 -1.67
CA GLY A 116 5.80 35.78 -0.84
C GLY A 116 5.24 34.58 -0.08
N MET A 117 5.99 33.48 0.03
CA MET A 117 5.56 32.30 0.79
C MET A 117 5.47 32.66 2.28
N ASP A 118 4.28 32.49 2.86
CA ASP A 118 4.05 32.69 4.28
C ASP A 118 4.31 31.41 5.10
N SER A 119 4.34 31.55 6.43
CA SER A 119 4.59 30.43 7.34
C SER A 119 3.49 29.35 7.30
N MET A 120 2.26 29.70 6.94
CA MET A 120 1.14 28.75 6.86
C MET A 120 1.24 27.91 5.58
N GLN A 121 1.62 28.52 4.47
CA GLN A 121 1.96 27.88 3.20
C GLN A 121 3.19 26.99 3.36
N ALA A 122 4.23 27.45 4.05
CA ALA A 122 5.43 26.65 4.36
C ALA A 122 5.08 25.37 5.14
N MET A 123 4.20 25.49 6.13
CA MET A 123 3.74 24.36 6.94
C MET A 123 2.89 23.39 6.13
N THR A 124 2.01 23.91 5.26
CA THR A 124 1.21 23.09 4.34
C THR A 124 2.10 22.30 3.38
N LEU A 125 3.10 22.95 2.78
CA LEU A 125 4.08 22.31 1.90
C LEU A 125 4.84 21.21 2.64
N GLN A 126 5.30 21.47 3.86
CA GLN A 126 5.99 20.48 4.67
C GLN A 126 5.11 19.26 4.98
N ASN A 127 3.83 19.47 5.30
CA ASN A 127 2.90 18.37 5.52
C ASN A 127 2.69 17.54 4.25
N LEU A 128 2.54 18.17 3.08
CA LEU A 128 2.31 17.47 1.81
C LEU A 128 3.53 16.67 1.31
N ILE A 129 4.75 17.05 1.72
CA ILE A 129 5.98 16.35 1.34
C ILE A 129 6.33 15.21 2.31
N PHE A 130 6.07 15.40 3.61
CA PHE A 130 6.60 14.53 4.66
C PHE A 130 5.55 13.72 5.45
N GLN A 131 4.25 13.95 5.27
CA GLN A 131 3.18 13.09 5.81
C GLN A 131 2.72 12.06 4.80
#